data_AF-A0A060C390-F1
#
_entry.id   AF-A0A060C390-F1
#
_cell.length_a   1.000
_cell.length_b   1.000
_cell.length_c   1.000
_cell.angle_alpha   90.00
_cell.angle_beta   90.00
_cell.angle_gamma   90.00
#
_symmetry.space_group_name_H-M   'P 1'
#
loop_
_entity.id
_entity.type
_entity.pdbx_description
1 polymer ?
#
loop_
_entity_poly.entity_id
_entity_poly.type
_entity_poly.pdbx_seq_one_letter_code
_entity_poly.pdbx_strand_id
1 'polypeptide(L)' 'MSIYEVHLASWRPGLGYRQLAEELVEYVQALGFTHVEFMPVAEHPFGGSWGYQVTSYYAPTARLGVP' A
#
# COMPACT_ATOMS: atom_id res chain seq x y z
N MET A 1 10.79 12.42 13.23
CA MET A 1 10.27 11.32 12.41
C MET A 1 8.77 11.50 12.31
N SER A 2 8.24 11.71 11.11
CA SER A 2 6.80 11.86 10.83
C SER A 2 6.39 10.83 9.77
N ILE A 3 5.43 9.98 10.10
CA ILE A 3 5.04 8.79 9.33
C ILE A 3 3.62 8.96 8.78
N TYR A 4 3.44 8.67 7.50
CA TYR A 4 2.13 8.50 6.87
C TYR A 4 1.82 7.00 6.76
N GLU A 5 1.00 6.48 7.66
CA GLU A 5 0.51 5.09 7.60
C GLU A 5 -0.59 4.97 6.54
N VAL A 6 -0.52 3.93 5.70
CA VAL A 6 -1.45 3.79 4.58
C VAL A 6 -1.77 2.33 4.21
N HIS A 7 -3.06 2.09 3.96
CA HIS A 7 -3.56 0.90 3.27
C HIS A 7 -3.68 1.18 1.77
N LEU A 8 -2.78 0.60 0.97
CA LEU A 8 -2.64 0.92 -0.46
C LEU A 8 -3.95 0.80 -1.26
N ALA A 9 -4.71 -0.27 -1.03
CA ALA A 9 -5.92 -0.56 -1.82
C ALA A 9 -7.10 0.37 -1.50
N SER A 10 -7.14 1.00 -0.32
CA SER A 10 -8.24 1.89 0.09
C SER A 10 -7.86 3.37 0.16
N TRP A 11 -6.58 3.72 0.06
CA TRP A 11 -6.12 5.12 0.05
C TRP A 11 -6.75 5.91 -1.10
N ARG A 12 -6.67 5.35 -2.30
CA ARG A 12 -7.38 5.83 -3.49
C ARG A 12 -7.76 4.61 -4.35
N PRO A 13 -9.00 4.09 -4.21
CA PRO A 13 -9.41 2.84 -4.83
C PRO A 13 -9.23 2.83 -6.35
N GLY A 14 -8.77 1.70 -6.90
CA GLY A 14 -8.59 1.49 -8.34
C GLY A 14 -7.18 1.77 -8.86
N LEU A 15 -6.25 2.24 -8.01
CA LEU A 15 -4.85 2.43 -8.40
C LEU A 15 -4.02 1.15 -8.24
N GLY A 16 -3.15 0.89 -9.21
CA GLY A 16 -2.07 -0.11 -9.10
C GLY A 16 -0.76 0.48 -8.57
N TYR A 17 0.25 -0.37 -8.34
CA TYR A 17 1.55 0.02 -7.77
C TYR A 17 2.24 1.15 -8.54
N ARG A 18 2.19 1.15 -9.88
CA ARG A 18 2.82 2.20 -10.71
C ARG A 18 2.15 3.56 -10.55
N GLN A 19 0.82 3.60 -10.47
CA GLN A 19 0.07 4.84 -10.27
C GLN A 19 0.25 5.35 -8.84
N LEU A 20 0.25 4.45 -7.85
CA LEU A 20 0.57 4.79 -6.46
C LEU A 20 1.97 5.39 -6.34
N ALA A 21 2.97 4.88 -7.07
CA ALA A 21 4.32 5.42 -7.03
C ALA A 21 4.42 6.89 -7.49
N GLU A 22 3.49 7.36 -8.33
CA GLU A 22 3.40 8.78 -8.72
C GLU A 22 2.54 9.54 -7.71
N GLU A 23 1.27 9.14 -7.56
CA GLU A 23 0.26 9.91 -6.83
C GLU A 23 0.50 9.94 -5.32
N LEU A 24 0.85 8.80 -4.71
CA LEU A 24 1.08 8.71 -3.26
C LEU A 24 2.35 9.48 -2.88
N VAL A 25 3.40 9.36 -3.69
CA VAL A 25 4.69 10.02 -3.43
C VAL A 25 4.55 11.53 -3.49
N GLU A 26 3.88 12.06 -4.52
CA GLU A 26 3.61 13.50 -4.61
C GLU A 26 2.79 13.98 -3.40
N TYR A 27 1.74 13.23 -3.03
CA TYR A 27 0.86 13.58 -1.92
C TYR A 27 1.58 13.63 -0.57
N VAL A 28 2.39 12.62 -0.23
CA VAL A 28 3.09 12.58 1.06
C VAL A 28 4.20 13.62 1.14
N GLN A 29 4.85 13.94 0.01
CA GLN A 29 5.84 15.01 -0.06
C GLN A 29 5.20 16.39 0.14
N ALA A 30 4.08 16.67 -0.51
CA ALA A 30 3.36 17.93 -0.38
C ALA A 30 2.90 18.20 1.07
N LEU A 31 2.59 17.14 1.83
CA LEU A 31 2.22 17.22 3.24
C LEU A 31 3.42 17.27 4.21
N GLY A 32 4.65 17.09 3.70
CA GLY A 32 5.87 17.14 4.52
C GLY A 32 6.11 15.92 5.40
N PHE A 33 5.52 14.76 5.09
CA PHE A 33 5.86 13.51 5.77
C PHE A 33 7.26 13.03 5.39
N THR A 34 7.92 12.35 6.32
CA THR A 34 9.31 11.89 6.12
C THR A 34 9.40 10.40 5.81
N HIS A 35 8.37 9.63 6.14
CA HIS A 35 8.31 8.18 6.00
C HIS A 35 6.89 7.76 5.62
N VAL A 36 6.78 6.61 4.95
CA VAL A 36 5.52 5.94 4.68
C VAL A 36 5.56 4.58 5.36
N GLU A 37 4.53 4.27 6.13
CA GLU A 37 4.33 2.93 6.71
C GLU A 37 3.23 2.24 5.93
N PHE A 38 3.59 1.16 5.23
CA PHE A 38 2.60 0.36 4.52
C PHE A 38 1.97 -0.63 5.49
N MET A 39 0.64 -0.64 5.53
CA MET A 39 -0.09 -1.81 6.00
C MET A 39 0.31 -3.06 5.20
N PRO A 40 0.08 -4.29 5.71
CA PRO A 40 0.68 -5.49 5.14
C PRO A 40 0.48 -5.63 3.63
N VAL A 41 1.60 -5.63 2.90
CA VAL A 41 1.63 -5.69 1.43
C VAL A 41 1.70 -7.11 0.87
N ALA A 42 1.97 -8.10 1.73
CA ALA A 42 2.01 -9.50 1.35
C ALA A 42 0.61 -10.00 0.92
N GLU A 43 0.59 -11.02 0.07
CA GLU A 43 -0.67 -11.56 -0.45
C GLU A 43 -1.53 -12.14 0.68
N HIS A 44 -2.81 -11.81 0.62
CA HIS A 44 -3.81 -12.17 1.60
C HIS A 44 -5.17 -12.36 0.89
N PRO A 45 -5.89 -13.46 1.14
CA PRO A 45 -7.06 -13.84 0.35
C PRO A 45 -8.29 -12.98 0.64
N PHE A 46 -8.35 -12.36 1.82
CA PHE A 46 -9.52 -11.61 2.28
C PHE A 46 -9.22 -10.12 2.48
N GLY A 47 -9.77 -9.26 1.63
CA GLY A 47 -9.54 -7.80 1.70
C GLY A 47 -10.01 -7.17 3.03
N GLY A 48 -11.05 -7.72 3.66
CA GLY A 48 -11.52 -7.26 4.98
C GLY A 48 -10.55 -7.54 6.13
N SER A 49 -9.50 -8.34 5.91
CA SER A 49 -8.41 -8.51 6.87
C SER A 49 -7.42 -7.35 6.88
N TRP A 50 -7.52 -6.40 5.94
CA TRP A 50 -6.56 -5.30 5.76
C TRP A 50 -5.09 -5.78 5.65
N GLY A 51 -4.89 -6.99 5.12
CA GLY A 51 -3.57 -7.59 4.97
C GLY A 51 -3.11 -8.45 6.14
N TYR A 52 -3.80 -8.47 7.27
CA TYR A 52 -3.35 -9.22 8.45
C TYR A 52 -3.48 -10.74 8.34
N GLN A 53 -4.35 -11.25 7.45
CA GLN A 53 -4.49 -12.68 7.19
C GLN A 53 -3.63 -13.10 5.99
N VAL A 54 -2.31 -13.05 6.15
CA VAL A 54 -1.34 -13.35 5.07
C VAL A 54 -1.37 -14.84 4.69
N THR A 55 -1.29 -15.13 3.39
CA THR A 55 -1.11 -16.50 2.87
C THR A 55 0.18 -16.69 2.09
N SER A 56 0.65 -15.68 1.35
CA SER A 56 1.91 -15.78 0.60
C SER A 56 2.90 -14.75 1.10
N TYR A 57 3.65 -15.12 2.14
CA TYR A 57 4.61 -14.23 2.83
C TYR A 57 5.71 -13.64 1.94
N TYR A 58 6.04 -14.31 0.84
CA TYR A 58 7.10 -13.90 -0.09
C TYR A 58 6.58 -13.26 -1.38
N ALA A 59 5.27 -13.00 -1.48
CA ALA A 59 4.66 -12.39 -2.65
C ALA A 59 3.87 -11.14 -2.25
N PRO A 60 4.07 -9.98 -2.91
CA PRO A 60 3.17 -8.85 -2.75
C PRO A 60 1.78 -9.18 -3.31
N THR A 61 0.74 -8.51 -2.83
CA THR A 61 -0.62 -8.75 -3.31
C THR A 61 -0.75 -8.45 -4.81
N ALA A 62 -1.20 -9.44 -5.58
CA ALA A 62 -1.34 -9.33 -7.03
C ALA A 62 -2.45 -8.36 -7.45
N ARG A 63 -3.34 -7.97 -6.51
CA ARG A 63 -4.44 -7.02 -6.76
C ARG A 63 -3.97 -5.65 -7.23
N LEU A 64 -2.75 -5.26 -6.87
CA LEU A 64 -2.20 -3.94 -7.19
C LEU A 64 -1.18 -3.98 -8.35
N GLY A 65 -0.81 -5.16 -8.84
CA GLY A 65 0.14 -5.34 -9.93
C GLY A 65 1.08 -6.52 -9.73
N VAL A 66 2.13 -6.57 -10.55
CA VAL A 66 3.19 -7.59 -10.49
C VAL A 66 4.42 -7.06 -9.74
N PRO A 67 5.22 -7.94 -9.10
CA PRO A 67 6.51 -7.59 -8.51
C PRO A 67 7.50 -7.00 -9.53
#